data_AF-A0A6A5GM75-F1
#
_entry.id   AF-A0A6A5GM75-F1
#
_cell.length_a   1.000
_cell.length_b   1.000
_cell.length_c   1.000
_cell.angle_alpha   90.00
_cell.angle_beta   90.00
_cell.angle_gamma   90.00
#
_symmetry.space_group_name_H-M   'P 1'
#
loop_
_entity.id
_entity.type
_entity.pdbx_description
1 polymer ?
#
loop_
_entity_poly.entity_id
_entity_poly.type
_entity_poly.pdbx_seq_one_letter_code
_entity_poly.pdbx_strand_id
1 'polypeptide(L)'
;MNELKYNMDLEEKAKEMRTCDNLTSGIDYMYTVVSIDQGLTIPQVESVEEQLNMTINTFPALIIPEQSKIGCAEMECRGRDNSKTRIVCLTGPKSEFRYEDLKTGPPGSECPNGKGENGLCFSEEESISNGFGPKEDLENREPKGGEEENSSSYGISGLVFCFIFMMSGLL
;
A
#
# COMPACT_ATOMS: atom_id res chain seq x y z
N MET A 1 -12.55 5.08 -7.16
CA MET A 1 -11.51 4.03 -7.25
C MET A 1 -10.33 4.55 -6.49
N ASN A 2 -10.06 3.98 -5.33
CA ASN A 2 -8.91 4.33 -4.52
C ASN A 2 -7.63 3.87 -5.22
N GLU A 3 -6.57 4.64 -5.02
CA GLU A 3 -5.22 4.20 -5.37
C GLU A 3 -4.79 3.10 -4.40
N LEU A 4 -4.28 1.99 -4.95
CA LEU A 4 -3.76 0.88 -4.16
C LEU A 4 -2.34 1.21 -3.69
N LYS A 5 -2.15 1.26 -2.38
CA LYS A 5 -0.83 1.37 -1.76
C LYS A 5 -0.30 -0.01 -1.38
N TYR A 6 0.98 -0.23 -1.60
CA TYR A 6 1.61 -1.48 -1.20
C TYR A 6 1.63 -1.59 0.34
N ASN A 7 1.25 -2.74 0.86
CA ASN A 7 1.18 -3.01 2.30
C ASN A 7 2.00 -4.25 2.64
N MET A 8 3.00 -4.07 3.52
CA MET A 8 3.93 -5.14 3.89
C MET A 8 3.26 -6.24 4.74
N ASP A 9 2.26 -5.91 5.55
CA ASP A 9 1.54 -6.90 6.37
C ASP A 9 0.72 -7.86 5.49
N LEU A 10 0.09 -7.33 4.43
CA LEU A 10 -0.59 -8.11 3.41
C LEU A 10 0.40 -8.95 2.59
N GLU A 11 1.60 -8.45 2.29
CA GLU A 11 2.67 -9.25 1.68
C GLU A 11 3.09 -10.40 2.60
N GLU A 12 3.36 -10.13 3.89
CA GLU A 12 3.76 -11.16 4.85
C GLU A 12 2.70 -12.25 4.97
N LYS A 13 1.43 -11.85 5.04
CA LYS A 13 0.30 -12.79 5.02
C LYS A 13 0.19 -13.55 3.70
N ALA A 14 0.44 -12.90 2.56
CA ALA A 14 0.49 -13.57 1.27
C ALA A 14 1.60 -14.65 1.22
N LYS A 15 2.76 -14.43 1.84
CA LYS A 15 3.87 -15.41 1.92
C LYS A 15 3.50 -16.67 2.72
N GLU A 16 2.49 -16.60 3.58
CA GLU A 16 1.96 -17.77 4.29
C GLU A 16 1.15 -18.68 3.34
N MET A 17 0.57 -18.12 2.28
CA MET A 17 -0.22 -18.83 1.26
C MET A 17 0.67 -19.46 0.17
N ARG A 18 1.58 -20.34 0.59
CA ARG A 18 2.60 -20.94 -0.31
C ARG A 18 2.04 -21.85 -1.42
N THR A 19 0.84 -22.39 -1.26
CA THR A 19 0.22 -23.34 -2.21
C THR A 19 -1.24 -23.01 -2.48
N CYS A 20 -1.77 -23.53 -3.59
CA CYS A 20 -3.17 -23.35 -3.99
C CYS A 20 -4.19 -23.98 -3.00
N ASP A 21 -3.74 -24.81 -2.05
CA ASP A 21 -4.62 -25.51 -1.11
C ASP A 21 -5.01 -24.65 0.10
N ASN A 22 -4.25 -23.58 0.37
CA ASN A 22 -4.40 -22.74 1.57
C ASN A 22 -4.88 -21.30 1.26
N LEU A 23 -5.46 -21.09 0.09
CA LEU A 23 -5.96 -19.77 -0.33
C LEU A 23 -7.25 -19.43 0.39
N THR A 24 -7.27 -18.33 1.13
CA THR A 24 -8.44 -17.87 1.87
C THR A 24 -8.49 -16.35 1.90
N SER A 25 -9.69 -15.79 1.71
CA SER A 25 -9.95 -14.37 2.03
C SER A 25 -10.06 -14.22 3.55
N GLY A 26 -9.62 -13.08 4.08
CA GLY A 26 -9.74 -12.74 5.50
C GLY A 26 -10.95 -11.87 5.77
N ILE A 27 -11.00 -11.30 6.97
CA ILE A 27 -12.03 -10.32 7.35
C ILE A 27 -11.83 -8.95 6.69
N ASP A 28 -10.58 -8.63 6.36
CA ASP A 28 -10.12 -7.32 5.92
C ASP A 28 -9.31 -7.39 4.61
N TYR A 29 -9.35 -8.52 3.92
CA TYR A 29 -8.71 -8.67 2.62
C TYR A 29 -9.36 -9.78 1.79
N MET A 30 -9.27 -9.63 0.48
CA MET A 30 -9.65 -10.62 -0.51
C MET A 30 -8.42 -11.09 -1.28
N TYR A 31 -8.28 -12.39 -1.52
CA TYR A 31 -7.17 -12.91 -2.33
C TYR A 31 -7.48 -12.86 -3.83
N THR A 32 -6.43 -12.74 -4.64
CA THR A 32 -6.47 -12.90 -6.10
C THR A 32 -5.21 -13.64 -6.53
N VAL A 33 -5.37 -14.67 -7.36
CA VAL A 33 -4.24 -15.45 -7.89
C VAL A 33 -3.97 -15.01 -9.32
N VAL A 34 -2.75 -14.58 -9.59
CA VAL A 34 -2.28 -14.15 -10.91
C VAL A 34 -1.30 -15.19 -11.42
N SER A 35 -1.54 -15.70 -12.63
CA SER A 35 -0.61 -16.64 -13.27
C SER A 35 0.42 -15.86 -14.10
N ILE A 36 1.72 -16.10 -13.85
CA ILE A 36 2.80 -15.39 -14.55
C ILE A 36 2.84 -15.73 -16.05
N ASP A 37 2.41 -16.95 -16.40
CA ASP A 37 2.35 -17.45 -17.78
C ASP A 37 1.23 -16.83 -18.62
N GLN A 38 0.19 -16.28 -17.99
CA GLN A 38 -0.92 -15.65 -18.72
C GLN A 38 -0.60 -14.22 -19.18
N GLY A 39 0.42 -13.58 -18.58
CA GLY A 39 0.68 -12.15 -18.74
C GLY A 39 -0.54 -11.29 -18.38
N LEU A 40 -0.36 -9.98 -18.22
CA LEU A 40 -1.48 -9.04 -18.25
C LEU A 40 -1.86 -8.75 -19.71
N THR A 41 -2.13 -9.81 -20.47
CA THR A 41 -2.54 -9.65 -21.87
C THR A 41 -3.91 -8.97 -21.87
N ILE A 42 -3.97 -7.77 -22.47
CA ILE A 42 -5.25 -7.09 -22.70
C ILE A 42 -5.93 -7.88 -23.82
N PRO A 43 -7.01 -8.60 -23.54
CA PRO A 43 -7.73 -9.32 -24.57
C PRO A 43 -8.33 -8.30 -25.54
N GLN A 44 -8.43 -8.66 -26.82
CA GLN A 44 -9.25 -7.91 -27.75
C GLN A 44 -10.70 -8.10 -27.33
N VAL A 45 -11.23 -7.13 -26.59
CA VAL A 45 -12.61 -7.11 -26.11
C VAL A 45 -13.44 -6.31 -27.10
N GLU A 46 -14.56 -6.88 -27.55
CA GLU A 46 -15.42 -6.27 -28.55
C GLU A 46 -16.37 -5.24 -27.92
N SER A 47 -16.55 -5.30 -26.59
CA SER A 47 -17.42 -4.39 -25.84
C SER A 47 -16.93 -4.09 -24.42
N VAL A 48 -17.42 -2.98 -23.87
CA VAL A 48 -17.19 -2.59 -22.46
C VAL A 48 -17.78 -3.61 -21.48
N GLU A 49 -18.91 -4.25 -21.83
CA GLU A 49 -19.55 -5.26 -20.99
C GLU A 49 -18.72 -6.54 -20.92
N GLU A 50 -18.19 -7.01 -22.05
CA GLU A 50 -17.29 -8.15 -22.10
C GLU A 50 -16.00 -7.88 -21.30
N GLN A 51 -15.44 -6.68 -21.46
CA GLN A 51 -14.28 -6.25 -20.69
C GLN A 51 -14.56 -6.24 -19.18
N LEU A 52 -15.72 -5.72 -18.78
CA LEU A 52 -16.11 -5.68 -17.37
C LEU A 52 -16.28 -7.10 -16.82
N ASN A 53 -17.01 -7.96 -17.50
CA ASN A 53 -17.23 -9.35 -17.08
C ASN A 53 -15.92 -10.13 -16.98
N MET A 54 -15.01 -9.94 -17.95
CA MET A 54 -13.70 -10.58 -17.89
C MET A 54 -12.87 -10.06 -16.72
N THR A 55 -12.91 -8.75 -16.46
CA THR A 55 -12.17 -8.15 -15.34
C THR A 55 -12.74 -8.61 -14.00
N ILE A 56 -14.06 -8.70 -13.85
CA ILE A 56 -14.73 -9.25 -12.66
C ILE A 56 -14.30 -10.69 -12.42
N ASN A 57 -14.29 -11.53 -13.46
CA ASN A 57 -13.93 -12.93 -13.30
C ASN A 57 -12.43 -13.14 -13.00
N THR A 58 -11.56 -12.25 -13.49
CA THR A 58 -10.11 -12.43 -13.37
C THR A 58 -9.53 -11.73 -12.15
N PHE A 59 -10.02 -10.52 -11.84
CA PHE A 59 -9.46 -9.63 -10.81
C PHE A 59 -10.54 -9.01 -9.91
N PRO A 60 -11.45 -9.82 -9.32
CA PRO A 60 -12.56 -9.29 -8.54
C PRO A 60 -12.10 -8.44 -7.35
N ALA A 61 -10.96 -8.77 -6.72
CA ALA A 61 -10.44 -8.01 -5.59
C ALA A 61 -9.84 -6.66 -5.99
N LEU A 62 -9.46 -6.44 -7.27
CA LEU A 62 -8.75 -5.23 -7.72
C LEU A 62 -9.68 -4.16 -8.30
N ILE A 63 -10.94 -4.51 -8.57
CA ILE A 63 -11.93 -3.60 -9.18
C ILE A 63 -12.89 -2.97 -8.19
N ILE A 64 -12.83 -3.36 -6.91
CA ILE A 64 -13.67 -2.78 -5.87
C ILE A 64 -13.11 -1.39 -5.53
N PRO A 65 -13.86 -0.29 -5.77
CA PRO A 65 -13.35 1.07 -5.64
C PRO A 65 -12.85 1.45 -4.24
N GLU A 66 -13.33 0.76 -3.20
CA GLU A 66 -12.98 1.02 -1.80
C GLU A 66 -11.65 0.37 -1.39
N GLN A 67 -11.16 -0.62 -2.14
CA GLN A 67 -9.88 -1.26 -1.87
C GLN A 67 -8.74 -0.25 -2.01
N SER A 68 -7.83 -0.23 -1.04
CA SER A 68 -6.78 0.80 -0.96
C SER A 68 -5.40 0.24 -0.62
N LYS A 69 -5.31 -1.05 -0.30
CA LYS A 69 -4.07 -1.73 0.07
C LYS A 69 -3.90 -3.00 -0.74
N ILE A 70 -2.67 -3.32 -1.12
CA ILE A 70 -2.31 -4.57 -1.78
C ILE A 70 -0.98 -5.11 -1.27
N GLY A 71 -0.86 -6.42 -1.12
CA GLY A 71 0.43 -7.10 -0.86
C GLY A 71 0.46 -8.44 -1.58
N CYS A 72 1.59 -8.81 -2.18
CA CYS A 72 1.68 -9.99 -3.04
C CYS A 72 2.88 -10.86 -2.71
N ALA A 73 2.76 -12.16 -2.93
CA ALA A 73 3.85 -13.12 -2.79
C ALA A 73 3.80 -14.18 -3.88
N GLU A 74 4.95 -14.76 -4.20
CA GLU A 74 5.04 -15.93 -5.05
C GLU A 74 4.51 -17.17 -4.32
N MET A 75 3.85 -18.04 -5.07
CA MET A 75 3.32 -19.31 -4.59
C MET A 75 3.51 -20.41 -5.64
N GLU A 76 3.53 -21.65 -5.19
CA GLU A 76 3.62 -22.83 -6.07
C GLU A 76 2.31 -23.61 -6.04
N CYS A 77 1.69 -23.76 -7.21
CA CYS A 77 0.53 -24.64 -7.35
C CYS A 77 0.94 -25.94 -8.02
N ARG A 78 0.89 -27.04 -7.27
CA ARG A 78 1.20 -28.39 -7.78
C ARG A 78 0.02 -28.89 -8.61
N GLY A 79 0.21 -29.01 -9.92
CA GLY A 79 -0.72 -29.68 -10.84
C GLY A 79 -0.23 -31.09 -11.25
N ARG A 80 -1.02 -31.78 -12.08
CA ARG A 80 -0.66 -33.11 -12.65
C ARG A 80 0.61 -33.08 -13.51
N ASP A 81 0.96 -31.94 -14.11
CA ASP A 81 2.05 -31.80 -15.08
C ASP A 81 2.90 -30.53 -14.85
N ASN A 82 3.59 -30.45 -13.70
CA ASN A 82 4.53 -29.40 -13.25
C ASN A 82 3.94 -28.31 -12.35
N SER A 83 4.76 -27.84 -11.39
CA SER A 83 4.47 -26.67 -10.55
C SER A 83 4.48 -25.42 -11.42
N LYS A 84 3.36 -24.71 -11.48
CA LYS A 84 3.32 -23.36 -12.05
C LYS A 84 3.56 -22.35 -10.93
N THR A 85 4.60 -21.52 -11.07
CA THR A 85 4.79 -20.34 -10.22
C THR A 85 3.64 -19.37 -10.51
N ARG A 86 2.91 -19.02 -9.45
CA ARG A 86 1.84 -18.03 -9.48
C ARG A 86 2.14 -16.95 -8.44
N ILE A 87 1.41 -15.86 -8.52
CA ILE A 87 1.46 -14.79 -7.54
C ILE A 87 0.10 -14.77 -6.83
N VAL A 88 0.09 -14.78 -5.51
CA VAL A 88 -1.09 -14.46 -4.72
C VAL A 88 -0.97 -13.02 -4.26
N CYS A 89 -2.01 -12.23 -4.50
CA CYS A 89 -2.15 -10.87 -3.99
C CYS A 89 -3.33 -10.81 -3.04
N LEU A 90 -3.17 -10.11 -1.92
CA LEU A 90 -4.23 -9.79 -0.96
C LEU A 90 -4.55 -8.31 -1.08
N THR A 91 -5.83 -7.98 -1.18
CA THR A 91 -6.32 -6.61 -1.40
C THR A 91 -7.42 -6.28 -0.39
N GLY A 92 -7.29 -5.15 0.31
CA GLY A 92 -8.14 -4.78 1.44
C GLY A 92 -8.66 -3.34 1.40
N PRO A 93 -9.76 -3.03 2.12
CA PRO A 93 -10.32 -3.80 3.25
C PRO A 93 -11.45 -4.81 2.94
N LYS A 94 -11.98 -4.86 1.71
CA LYS A 94 -13.14 -5.73 1.41
C LYS A 94 -12.69 -7.19 1.27
N SER A 95 -13.44 -8.08 1.92
CA SER A 95 -13.20 -9.53 1.94
C SER A 95 -13.86 -10.29 0.79
N GLU A 96 -14.86 -9.68 0.16
CA GLU A 96 -15.64 -10.26 -0.92
C GLU A 96 -16.02 -9.21 -1.96
N PHE A 97 -16.26 -9.67 -3.19
CA PHE A 97 -16.79 -8.84 -4.26
C PHE A 97 -18.30 -8.95 -4.32
N ARG A 98 -18.98 -7.80 -4.42
CA ARG A 98 -20.40 -7.72 -4.76
C ARG A 98 -20.56 -6.79 -5.94
N TYR A 99 -21.52 -7.09 -6.82
CA TYR A 99 -21.82 -6.21 -7.96
C TYR A 99 -22.20 -4.79 -7.52
N GLU A 100 -22.81 -4.66 -6.34
CA GLU A 100 -23.16 -3.35 -5.75
C GLU A 100 -21.94 -2.52 -5.33
N ASP A 101 -20.75 -3.13 -5.18
CA ASP A 101 -19.52 -2.39 -4.88
C ASP A 101 -19.03 -1.62 -6.11
N LEU A 102 -19.47 -2.00 -7.33
CA LEU A 102 -19.10 -1.27 -8.54
C LEU A 102 -19.82 0.08 -8.61
N LYS A 103 -19.04 1.12 -8.90
CA LYS A 103 -19.53 2.49 -9.06
C LYS A 103 -19.31 2.97 -10.49
N THR A 104 -20.29 3.68 -11.02
CA THR A 104 -20.22 4.30 -12.35
C THR A 104 -20.21 5.82 -12.22
N GLY A 105 -19.44 6.48 -13.08
CA GLY A 105 -19.33 7.94 -13.07
C GLY A 105 -17.96 8.40 -13.59
N PRO A 106 -17.75 9.73 -13.69
CA PRO A 106 -16.45 10.27 -14.07
C PRO A 106 -15.35 9.84 -13.06
N PRO A 107 -14.16 9.44 -13.52
CA PRO A 107 -13.07 9.07 -12.63
C PRO A 107 -12.79 10.13 -11.55
N GLY A 108 -12.89 9.67 -10.31
CA GLY A 108 -12.63 10.44 -9.10
C GLY A 108 -13.65 11.52 -8.74
N SER A 109 -14.86 11.52 -9.33
CA SER A 109 -15.93 12.45 -8.94
C SER A 109 -16.45 12.24 -7.52
N GLU A 110 -16.23 11.05 -6.95
CA GLU A 110 -16.65 10.68 -5.59
C GLU A 110 -15.48 10.52 -4.61
N CYS A 111 -14.29 11.04 -4.92
CA CYS A 111 -13.17 10.91 -4.00
C CYS A 111 -13.35 11.82 -2.78
N PRO A 112 -13.46 11.26 -1.55
CA PRO A 112 -13.71 12.07 -0.35
C PRO A 112 -12.54 13.02 -0.03
N ASN A 113 -11.31 12.58 -0.30
CA ASN A 113 -10.08 13.31 0.00
C ASN A 113 -9.44 13.97 -1.24
N GLY A 114 -10.17 14.06 -2.34
CA GLY A 114 -9.61 14.46 -3.64
C GLY A 114 -8.93 13.32 -4.39
N LYS A 115 -8.38 13.65 -5.56
CA LYS A 115 -7.83 12.67 -6.51
C LYS A 115 -6.47 13.11 -7.06
N GLY A 116 -5.66 12.13 -7.42
CA GLY A 116 -4.42 12.34 -8.16
C GLY A 116 -4.66 12.72 -9.63
N GLU A 117 -3.60 13.10 -10.33
CA GLU A 117 -3.63 13.43 -11.76
C GLU A 117 -4.12 12.26 -12.63
N ASN A 118 -3.91 11.03 -12.16
CA ASN A 118 -4.39 9.78 -12.78
C ASN A 118 -5.89 9.52 -12.57
N GLY A 119 -6.60 10.37 -11.81
CA GLY A 119 -8.02 10.23 -11.53
C GLY A 119 -8.37 9.22 -10.42
N LEU A 120 -7.37 8.62 -9.77
CA LEU A 120 -7.56 7.73 -8.61
C LEU A 120 -7.71 8.55 -7.32
N CYS A 121 -8.52 8.06 -6.40
CA CYS A 121 -8.73 8.70 -5.11
C CYS A 121 -7.53 8.45 -4.20
N PHE A 122 -7.13 9.48 -3.44
CA PHE A 122 -6.17 9.27 -2.36
C PHE A 122 -6.78 8.31 -1.34
N SER A 123 -6.05 7.24 -1.03
CA SER A 123 -6.45 6.37 0.08
C SER A 123 -6.38 7.15 1.39
N GLU A 124 -7.32 6.87 2.30
CA GLU A 124 -7.25 7.38 3.67
C GLU A 124 -5.87 7.01 4.22
N GLU A 125 -5.08 8.04 4.58
CA GLU A 125 -3.87 7.79 5.35
C GLU A 125 -4.33 7.13 6.65
N GLU A 126 -3.67 6.04 7.04
CA GLU A 126 -3.75 5.59 8.42
C GLU A 126 -3.27 6.78 9.26
N SER A 127 -4.22 7.52 9.82
CA SER A 127 -3.91 8.59 10.76
C SER A 127 -3.22 7.93 11.95
N ILE A 128 -1.89 7.86 11.92
CA ILE A 128 -1.13 7.96 13.15
C ILE A 128 -1.48 9.35 13.64
N SER A 129 -2.44 9.41 14.55
CA SER A 129 -2.79 10.61 15.31
C SER A 129 -1.62 10.98 16.21
N ASN A 130 -0.51 11.43 15.62
CA ASN A 130 0.43 12.29 16.31
C ASN A 130 -0.25 13.65 16.38
N GLY A 131 -1.08 13.80 17.42
CA GLY A 131 -1.73 15.05 17.77
C GLY A 131 -0.67 16.13 17.97
N PHE A 132 -0.44 16.94 16.94
CA PHE A 132 0.07 18.29 17.07
C PHE A 132 -0.56 19.10 15.94
N GLY A 133 -1.59 19.86 16.30
CA GLY A 133 -2.26 20.76 15.37
C GLY A 133 -1.32 21.86 14.83
N PRO A 134 -1.74 22.58 13.77
CA PRO A 134 -0.95 23.67 13.22
C PRO A 134 -0.80 24.78 14.27
N LYS A 135 0.45 25.18 14.58
CA LYS A 135 0.68 26.47 15.22
C LYS A 135 0.49 27.53 14.15
N GLU A 136 -0.54 28.34 14.34
CA GLU A 136 -0.74 29.58 13.59
C GLU A 136 0.33 30.58 14.05
N ASP A 137 1.23 30.96 13.15
CA ASP A 137 2.24 31.98 13.39
C ASP A 137 1.61 33.38 13.28
N LEU A 138 0.81 33.76 14.27
CA LEU A 138 0.64 35.16 14.65
C LEU A 138 1.82 35.53 15.54
N GLU A 139 2.67 36.46 15.10
CA GLU A 139 3.14 37.62 15.87
C GLU A 139 4.43 38.21 15.27
N ASN A 140 4.27 39.00 14.21
CA ASN A 140 5.23 40.06 13.88
C ASN A 140 4.96 41.25 14.81
N ARG A 141 5.69 41.33 15.93
CA ARG A 141 5.87 42.58 16.68
C ARG A 141 7.16 42.56 17.49
N GLU A 142 8.19 43.25 16.99
CA GLU A 142 9.22 43.88 17.84
C GLU A 142 8.57 45.08 18.61
N PRO A 143 9.15 45.69 19.68
CA PRO A 143 10.59 45.72 20.02
C PRO A 143 10.99 45.86 21.53
N LYS A 144 12.34 45.88 21.74
CA LYS A 144 13.18 46.54 22.78
C LYS A 144 13.46 45.86 24.15
N GLY A 145 14.72 45.41 24.31
CA GLY A 145 15.75 46.19 25.04
C GLY A 145 16.17 45.74 26.45
N GLY A 146 17.42 45.26 26.58
CA GLY A 146 18.30 45.24 27.79
C GLY A 146 17.94 44.22 28.87
N GLU A 147 18.83 43.44 29.49
CA GLU A 147 20.29 43.52 29.67
C GLU A 147 20.91 42.11 29.62
N GLU A 148 22.18 42.06 29.22
CA GLU A 148 23.07 40.90 29.19
C GLU A 148 23.36 40.39 30.61
N GLU A 149 23.66 39.10 30.80
CA GLU A 149 25.01 38.65 31.20
C GLU A 149 25.21 37.14 30.89
N ASN A 150 26.45 36.83 30.46
CA ASN A 150 27.25 35.59 30.53
C ASN A 150 26.85 34.25 29.83
N SER A 151 27.22 34.20 28.54
CA SER A 151 27.93 33.12 27.81
C SER A 151 28.48 31.90 28.59
N SER A 152 28.15 30.70 28.10
CA SER A 152 29.14 29.65 27.80
C SER A 152 28.65 28.75 26.66
N SER A 153 29.35 28.83 25.54
CA SER A 153 29.17 28.04 24.33
C SER A 153 30.14 26.86 24.35
N TYR A 154 29.65 25.65 24.08
CA TYR A 154 30.46 24.58 23.47
C TYR A 154 29.62 23.90 22.40
N GLY A 155 30.05 24.07 21.15
CA GLY A 155 29.46 23.48 19.97
C GLY A 155 29.89 22.02 19.74
N ILE A 156 28.97 21.29 19.11
CA ILE A 156 29.15 20.43 17.93
C ILE A 156 30.58 19.92 17.69
N SER A 157 30.80 18.60 17.81
CA SER A 157 31.61 17.83 16.84
C SER A 157 31.58 16.33 17.09
N GLY A 158 31.06 15.59 16.11
CA GLY A 158 31.60 14.32 15.59
C GLY A 158 31.89 13.16 16.52
N LEU A 159 31.04 12.13 16.49
CA LEU A 159 31.46 10.72 16.54
C LEU A 159 30.56 9.86 15.64
N VAL A 160 30.58 10.17 14.34
CA VAL A 160 30.67 9.10 13.32
C VAL A 160 32.11 8.57 13.42
N PHE A 161 32.31 7.27 13.26
CA PHE A 161 33.55 6.49 13.41
C PHE A 161 33.78 5.83 14.78
N CYS A 162 33.20 4.64 14.93
CA CYS A 162 33.89 3.47 15.51
C CYS A 162 33.15 2.16 15.14
N PHE A 163 32.86 1.98 13.85
CA PHE A 163 32.92 0.63 13.27
C PHE A 163 34.39 0.38 12.89
N ILE A 164 34.86 -0.85 13.10
CA ILE A 164 36.24 -1.37 13.03
C ILE A 164 36.83 -1.51 14.45
N PHE A 165 37.05 -2.78 14.85
CA PHE A 165 37.57 -3.32 16.13
C PHE A 165 36.60 -4.05 17.07
N MET A 166 35.62 -4.79 16.53
CA MET A 166 34.97 -5.91 17.25
C MET A 166 35.09 -7.22 16.46
N MET A 167 36.26 -7.46 15.86
CA MET A 167 36.67 -8.75 15.30
C MET A 167 38.15 -8.93 15.57
N SER A 168 38.50 -9.28 16.81
CA SER A 168 39.73 -9.95 17.26
C SER A 168 39.81 -9.94 18.79
N GLY A 169 39.58 -11.08 19.45
CA GLY A 169 40.20 -11.34 20.75
C GLY A 169 39.29 -11.84 21.88
N LEU A 170 39.45 -13.13 22.19
CA LEU A 170 39.20 -13.80 23.48
C LEU A 170 37.74 -14.05 23.91
N LEU A 171 37.27 -15.27 23.66
CA LEU A 171 37.44 -16.40 24.60
C LEU A 171 37.31 -17.74 23.86
#